data_AF-A0A9N9D6Y0-F1
#
_entry.id   AF-A0A9N9D6Y0-F1
#
_cell.length_a   1.000
_cell.length_b   1.000
_cell.length_c   1.000
_cell.angle_alpha   90.00
_cell.angle_beta   90.00
_cell.angle_gamma   90.00
#
_symmetry.space_group_name_H-M   'P 1'
#
loop_
_entity.id
_entity.type
_entity.pdbx_description
1 polymer ?
#
loop_
_entity_poly.entity_id
_entity_poly.type
_entity_poly.pdbx_seq_one_letter_code
_entity_poly.pdbx_strand_id
1 'polypeptide(L)'
;MPKSNKKTLCITTAKTFKYVELFSEDLKNIYNSSKVKMTHKATQVWVKVLEKFCTDISYEGRIEDIDLKSVLKDQLSKFVYAMKCKDDKKYYASSIKNCIAAIWHHLNEKLVLEKPVNILNPKVFYELNTVINRKIKNTLLCRSR
;
A
#
# COMPACT_ATOMS: atom_id res chain seq x y z
N MET A 1 28.37 -53.75 -28.31
CA MET A 1 29.26 -53.22 -27.24
C MET A 1 29.41 -51.71 -27.42
N PRO A 2 29.62 -50.88 -26.38
CA PRO A 2 28.75 -50.58 -25.25
C PRO A 2 28.11 -49.17 -25.35
N LYS A 3 27.00 -48.96 -24.63
CA LYS A 3 26.34 -47.65 -24.46
C LYS A 3 27.14 -46.79 -23.47
N SER A 4 27.62 -45.61 -23.87
CA SER A 4 28.30 -44.69 -22.94
C SER A 4 27.27 -43.94 -22.09
N ASN A 5 27.09 -44.36 -20.84
CA ASN A 5 26.40 -43.57 -19.82
C ASN A 5 27.26 -42.35 -19.46
N LYS A 6 26.97 -41.18 -20.02
CA LYS A 6 27.47 -39.91 -19.47
C LYS A 6 26.69 -39.62 -18.19
N LYS A 7 27.20 -40.08 -17.05
CA LYS A 7 26.78 -39.56 -15.74
C LYS A 7 27.24 -38.10 -15.68
N THR A 8 26.33 -37.17 -15.91
CA THR A 8 26.58 -35.76 -15.60
C THR A 8 26.67 -35.63 -14.08
N LEU A 9 27.86 -35.39 -13.56
CA LEU A 9 28.08 -35.10 -12.15
C LEU A 9 27.39 -33.76 -11.84
N CYS A 10 26.29 -33.80 -11.09
CA CYS A 10 25.65 -32.60 -10.56
C CYS A 10 26.56 -32.03 -9.46
N ILE A 11 27.44 -31.12 -9.84
CA ILE A 11 28.27 -30.37 -8.89
C ILE A 11 27.34 -29.39 -8.17
N THR A 12 26.87 -29.75 -6.99
CA THR A 12 26.16 -28.82 -6.12
C THR A 12 27.21 -27.89 -5.50
N THR A 13 27.45 -26.74 -6.12
CA THR A 13 28.28 -25.71 -5.48
C THR A 13 27.51 -25.13 -4.30
N ALA A 14 27.94 -25.49 -3.09
CA ALA A 14 27.47 -24.82 -1.88
C ALA A 14 27.81 -23.34 -2.00
N LYS A 15 26.79 -22.49 -2.15
CA LYS A 15 26.98 -21.04 -2.19
C LYS A 15 27.43 -20.59 -0.79
N THR A 16 28.70 -20.27 -0.66
CA THR A 16 29.22 -19.67 0.57
C THR A 16 28.79 -18.21 0.63
N PHE A 17 27.83 -17.89 1.50
CA PHE A 17 27.43 -16.51 1.74
C PHE A 17 28.48 -15.83 2.63
N LYS A 18 29.14 -14.79 2.10
CA LYS A 18 29.98 -13.91 2.89
C LYS A 18 29.12 -12.76 3.41
N TYR A 19 29.07 -12.61 4.72
CA TYR A 19 28.40 -11.50 5.37
C TYR A 19 29.44 -10.46 5.77
N VAL A 20 29.15 -9.19 5.49
CA VAL A 20 29.98 -8.04 5.90
C VAL A 20 29.18 -7.30 6.97
N GLU A 21 29.86 -6.93 8.05
CA GLU A 21 29.27 -6.10 9.10
C GLU A 21 28.99 -4.70 8.54
N LEU A 22 27.73 -4.29 8.55
CA LEU A 22 27.28 -3.00 8.02
C LEU A 22 27.42 -1.93 9.11
N PHE A 23 28.16 -0.87 8.82
CA PHE A 23 28.27 0.26 9.72
C PHE A 23 26.99 1.11 9.69
N SER A 24 26.77 1.91 10.75
CA SER A 24 25.58 2.76 10.87
C SER A 24 25.42 3.77 9.73
N GLU A 25 26.52 4.20 9.11
CA GLU A 25 26.52 5.10 7.97
C GLU A 25 26.10 4.41 6.68
N ASP A 26 26.53 3.15 6.47
CA ASP A 26 26.07 2.32 5.36
C ASP A 26 24.57 2.06 5.46
N LEU A 27 24.07 1.77 6.66
CA LEU A 27 22.63 1.63 6.90
C LEU A 27 21.86 2.92 6.61
N LYS A 28 22.38 4.09 7.01
CA LYS A 28 21.78 5.38 6.66
C LYS A 28 21.82 5.65 5.16
N ASN A 29 22.90 5.30 4.47
CA ASN A 29 23.04 5.47 3.03
C ASN A 29 22.12 4.51 2.26
N ILE A 30 21.95 3.27 2.71
CA ILE A 30 20.98 2.32 2.17
C ILE A 30 19.56 2.85 2.41
N TYR A 31 19.25 3.33 3.61
CA TYR A 31 17.94 3.91 3.91
C TYR A 31 17.65 5.12 3.00
N ASN A 32 18.59 6.03 2.85
CA ASN A 32 18.43 7.22 2.01
C ASN A 32 18.39 6.90 0.51
N SER A 33 19.15 5.91 0.05
CA SER A 33 19.14 5.46 -1.36
C SER A 33 17.91 4.61 -1.69
N SER A 34 17.35 3.91 -0.70
CA SER A 34 16.09 3.15 -0.81
C SER A 34 14.86 4.04 -0.91
N LYS A 35 14.96 5.32 -0.52
CA LYS A 35 13.92 6.34 -0.81
C LYS A 35 13.92 6.65 -2.31
N VAL A 36 13.40 5.72 -3.10
CA VAL A 36 13.24 5.91 -4.54
C VAL A 36 12.28 7.09 -4.75
N LYS A 37 12.78 8.17 -5.36
CA LYS A 37 12.01 9.40 -5.65
C LYS A 37 10.66 9.11 -6.33
N MET A 38 10.59 8.02 -7.10
CA MET A 38 9.37 7.54 -7.77
C MET A 38 8.31 7.02 -6.80
N THR A 39 8.69 6.34 -5.72
CA THR A 39 7.76 5.84 -4.70
C THR A 39 7.13 7.00 -3.95
N HIS A 40 7.92 8.01 -3.56
CA HIS A 40 7.39 9.22 -2.95
C HIS A 40 6.42 9.96 -3.89
N LYS A 41 6.77 10.11 -5.18
CA LYS A 41 5.87 10.70 -6.17
C LYS A 41 4.55 9.93 -6.30
N ALA A 42 4.60 8.60 -6.34
CA ALA A 42 3.40 7.76 -6.39
C ALA A 42 2.53 7.92 -5.14
N THR A 43 3.15 7.99 -3.96
CA THR A 43 2.43 8.28 -2.71
C THR A 43 1.73 9.62 -2.75
N GLN A 44 2.42 10.68 -3.18
CA GLN A 44 1.85 12.03 -3.31
C GLN A 44 0.69 12.07 -4.30
N VAL A 45 0.74 11.28 -5.39
CA VAL A 45 -0.39 11.16 -6.33
C VAL A 45 -1.61 10.58 -5.62
N TRP A 46 -1.46 9.50 -4.85
CA TRP A 46 -2.57 8.89 -4.13
C TRP A 46 -3.14 9.79 -3.04
N VAL A 47 -2.28 10.51 -2.32
CA VAL A 47 -2.71 11.50 -1.32
C VAL A 47 -3.53 12.60 -1.99
N LYS A 48 -3.07 13.17 -3.11
CA LYS A 48 -3.84 14.19 -3.86
C LYS A 48 -5.19 13.68 -4.36
N VAL A 49 -5.26 12.42 -4.79
CA VAL A 49 -6.53 11.81 -5.21
C VAL A 49 -7.49 11.65 -4.04
N LEU A 50 -6.97 11.28 -2.86
CA LEU A 50 -7.74 11.21 -1.62
C LEU A 50 -8.21 12.59 -1.15
N GLU A 51 -7.34 13.60 -1.14
CA GLU A 51 -7.68 14.97 -0.77
C GLU A 51 -8.75 15.54 -1.71
N LYS A 52 -8.60 15.34 -3.02
CA LYS A 52 -9.61 15.73 -4.01
C LYS A 52 -10.96 15.07 -3.72
N PHE A 53 -10.98 13.77 -3.43
CA PHE A 53 -12.20 13.07 -3.05
C PHE A 53 -12.83 13.69 -1.78
N CYS A 54 -12.03 14.01 -0.77
CA CYS A 54 -12.50 14.67 0.44
C CYS A 54 -13.11 16.05 0.12
N THR A 55 -12.48 16.86 -0.73
CA THR A 55 -13.05 18.15 -1.18
C THR A 55 -14.36 17.96 -1.95
N ASP A 56 -14.43 16.99 -2.86
CA ASP A 56 -15.61 16.73 -3.71
C ASP A 56 -16.86 16.32 -2.87
N ILE A 57 -16.65 15.75 -1.69
CA ILE A 57 -17.73 15.36 -0.75
C ILE A 57 -17.81 16.24 0.50
N SER A 58 -17.06 17.35 0.52
CA SER A 58 -17.04 18.35 1.60
C SER A 58 -16.61 17.83 2.97
N TYR A 59 -15.64 16.91 3.01
CA TYR A 59 -14.94 16.60 4.26
C TYR A 59 -13.95 17.73 4.61
N GLU A 60 -13.98 18.16 5.87
CA GLU A 60 -13.08 19.18 6.41
C GLU A 60 -11.77 18.55 6.94
N GLY A 61 -10.67 19.30 6.79
CA GLY A 61 -9.34 18.91 7.31
C GLY A 61 -8.52 18.03 6.36
N ARG A 62 -7.22 17.90 6.65
CA ARG A 62 -6.34 16.95 5.95
C ARG A 62 -6.50 15.57 6.58
N ILE A 63 -6.22 14.53 5.80
CA ILE A 63 -6.22 13.15 6.32
C ILE A 63 -5.20 12.95 7.46
N GLU A 64 -4.16 13.76 7.48
CA GLU A 64 -3.11 13.80 8.51
C GLU A 64 -3.61 14.39 9.84
N ASP A 65 -4.67 15.20 9.83
CA ASP A 65 -5.18 15.92 11.01
C ASP A 65 -6.29 15.13 11.72
N ILE A 66 -6.59 13.90 11.28
CA ILE A 66 -7.70 13.10 11.81
C ILE A 66 -7.22 12.26 12.99
N ASP A 67 -7.52 12.74 14.20
CA ASP A 67 -7.19 12.03 15.44
C ASP A 67 -8.13 10.85 15.73
N LEU A 68 -9.38 10.92 15.24
CA LEU A 68 -10.36 9.88 15.48
C LEU A 68 -10.27 8.74 14.47
N LYS A 69 -9.83 7.59 14.96
CA LYS A 69 -9.72 6.35 14.19
C LYS A 69 -11.01 5.91 13.48
N SER A 70 -12.18 6.15 14.07
CA SER A 70 -13.46 5.81 13.44
C SER A 70 -13.73 6.69 12.22
N VAL A 71 -13.44 7.99 12.31
CA VAL A 71 -13.57 8.96 11.21
C VAL A 71 -12.59 8.60 10.09
N LEU A 72 -11.33 8.33 10.42
CA LEU A 72 -10.32 7.90 9.45
C LEU A 72 -10.73 6.62 8.71
N LYS A 73 -11.24 5.63 9.45
CA LYS A 73 -11.75 4.37 8.89
C LYS A 73 -12.92 4.58 7.93
N ASP A 74 -13.89 5.42 8.31
CA ASP A 74 -15.08 5.72 7.50
C ASP A 74 -14.69 6.43 6.20
N GLN A 75 -13.88 7.49 6.28
CA GLN A 75 -13.40 8.23 5.11
C GLN A 75 -12.63 7.35 4.13
N LEU A 76 -11.67 6.55 4.63
CA LEU A 76 -10.90 5.62 3.78
C LEU A 76 -11.78 4.55 3.15
N SER A 77 -12.79 4.04 3.87
CA SER A 77 -13.71 3.03 3.34
C SER A 77 -14.56 3.60 2.20
N LYS A 78 -15.08 4.83 2.38
CA LYS A 78 -15.84 5.55 1.36
C LYS A 78 -14.97 5.90 0.14
N PHE A 79 -13.73 6.30 0.36
CA PHE A 79 -12.77 6.56 -0.70
C PHE A 79 -12.48 5.31 -1.55
N VAL A 80 -12.17 4.18 -0.92
CA VAL A 80 -11.92 2.92 -1.65
C VAL A 80 -13.17 2.47 -2.41
N TYR A 81 -14.35 2.65 -1.82
CA TYR A 81 -15.60 2.36 -2.49
C TYR A 81 -15.79 3.23 -3.74
N ALA A 82 -15.57 4.55 -3.62
CA ALA A 82 -15.64 5.48 -4.75
C ALA A 82 -14.63 5.14 -5.85
N MET A 83 -13.39 4.79 -5.49
CA MET A 83 -12.39 4.30 -6.45
C MET A 83 -12.85 3.06 -7.20
N LYS A 84 -13.54 2.14 -6.53
CA LYS A 84 -14.07 0.93 -7.18
C LYS A 84 -15.30 1.20 -8.07
N CYS A 85 -16.02 2.30 -7.84
CA CYS A 85 -17.23 2.69 -8.55
C CYS A 85 -17.01 3.66 -9.72
N LYS A 86 -15.83 4.26 -9.87
CA LYS A 86 -15.60 5.33 -10.86
C LYS A 86 -15.73 4.82 -12.31
N ASP A 87 -16.76 5.31 -12.99
CA ASP A 87 -17.04 5.31 -14.45
C ASP A 87 -16.34 4.25 -15.29
N ASP A 88 -16.98 3.08 -15.43
CA ASP A 88 -16.64 1.93 -16.30
C ASP A 88 -15.19 1.37 -16.22
N LYS A 89 -14.29 2.03 -15.51
CA LYS A 89 -12.87 1.71 -15.34
C LYS A 89 -12.62 1.37 -13.89
N LYS A 90 -12.95 0.12 -13.54
CA LYS A 90 -12.59 -0.46 -12.25
C LYS A 90 -11.07 -0.45 -12.11
N TYR A 91 -10.54 0.30 -11.14
CA TYR A 91 -9.13 0.16 -10.78
C TYR A 91 -8.83 -1.29 -10.45
N TYR A 92 -7.66 -1.77 -10.90
CA TYR A 92 -7.19 -3.10 -10.55
C TYR A 92 -7.08 -3.23 -9.03
N ALA A 93 -7.37 -4.42 -8.50
CA ALA A 93 -7.24 -4.70 -7.07
C ALA A 93 -5.82 -4.41 -6.54
N SER A 94 -4.80 -4.63 -7.37
CA SER A 94 -3.40 -4.26 -7.08
C SER A 94 -3.21 -2.75 -6.92
N SER A 95 -3.84 -1.93 -7.78
CA SER A 95 -3.78 -0.47 -7.66
C SER A 95 -4.40 0.03 -6.36
N ILE A 96 -5.51 -0.55 -5.93
CA ILE A 96 -6.17 -0.21 -4.66
C ILE A 96 -5.28 -0.59 -3.47
N LYS A 97 -4.67 -1.77 -3.49
CA LYS A 97 -3.73 -2.20 -2.45
C LYS A 97 -2.51 -1.28 -2.37
N ASN A 98 -1.94 -0.91 -3.52
CA ASN A 98 -0.82 0.02 -3.59
C ASN A 98 -1.19 1.42 -3.09
N CYS A 99 -2.39 1.90 -3.42
CA CYS A 99 -2.92 3.16 -2.91
C CYS A 99 -3.01 3.16 -1.38
N ILE A 100 -3.62 2.12 -0.79
CA ILE A 100 -3.78 2.03 0.67
C ILE A 100 -2.42 1.87 1.38
N ALA A 101 -1.50 1.10 0.81
CA ALA A 101 -0.13 1.00 1.34
C ALA A 101 0.60 2.36 1.29
N ALA A 102 0.41 3.13 0.22
CA ALA A 102 0.98 4.46 0.09
C ALA A 102 0.40 5.45 1.12
N ILE A 103 -0.93 5.44 1.31
CA ILE A 103 -1.60 6.26 2.33
C ILE A 103 -1.13 5.86 3.73
N TRP A 104 -1.02 4.57 4.02
CA TRP A 104 -0.50 4.09 5.31
C TRP A 104 0.93 4.59 5.57
N HIS A 105 1.80 4.50 4.56
CA HIS A 105 3.16 5.04 4.66
C HIS A 105 3.15 6.54 4.93
N HIS A 106 2.34 7.29 4.18
CA HIS A 106 2.23 8.74 4.31
C HIS A 106 1.78 9.15 5.71
N LEU A 107 0.75 8.48 6.23
CA LEU A 107 0.24 8.68 7.57
C LEU A 107 1.33 8.42 8.62
N ASN A 108 2.07 7.30 8.55
CA ASN A 108 3.12 7.05 9.54
C ASN A 108 4.37 7.93 9.40
N GLU A 109 4.62 8.53 8.23
CA GLU A 109 5.72 9.49 8.06
C GLU A 109 5.38 10.89 8.57
N LYS A 110 4.10 11.28 8.54
CA LYS A 110 3.67 12.66 8.83
C LYS A 110 2.79 12.84 10.06
N LEU A 111 2.10 11.79 10.52
CA LEU A 111 1.27 11.89 11.71
C LEU A 111 2.14 12.26 12.91
N VAL A 112 1.77 13.36 13.57
CA VAL A 112 2.25 13.73 14.91
C VAL A 112 1.54 12.86 15.98
N LEU A 113 1.12 11.64 15.64
CA LEU A 113 0.49 10.74 16.60
C LEU A 113 1.58 9.98 17.36
N GLU A 114 1.46 9.96 18.69
CA GLU A 114 2.35 9.21 19.60
C GLU A 114 2.45 7.71 19.26
N LYS A 115 1.50 7.16 18.48
CA LYS A 115 1.53 5.77 18.00
C LYS A 115 1.14 5.66 16.53
N PRO A 116 1.92 4.89 15.74
CA PRO A 116 1.62 4.64 14.34
C PRO A 116 0.30 3.89 14.18
N VAL A 117 -0.59 4.41 13.33
CA VAL A 117 -1.89 3.80 13.04
C VAL A 117 -1.72 2.72 11.99
N ASN A 118 -1.89 1.46 12.38
CA ASN A 118 -1.87 0.34 11.44
C ASN A 118 -3.23 0.16 10.74
N ILE A 119 -3.48 0.97 9.70
CA ILE A 119 -4.70 0.88 8.86
C ILE A 119 -4.81 -0.43 8.07
N LEU A 120 -3.70 -1.16 7.92
CA LEU A 120 -3.64 -2.45 7.23
C LEU A 120 -4.05 -3.62 8.12
N ASN A 121 -4.21 -3.40 9.44
CA ASN A 121 -4.59 -4.46 10.35
C ASN A 121 -6.07 -4.84 10.14
N PRO A 122 -6.37 -6.06 9.66
CA PRO A 122 -7.72 -6.47 9.30
C PRO A 122 -8.65 -6.64 10.51
N LYS A 123 -8.10 -6.87 11.72
CA LYS A 123 -8.90 -6.98 12.96
C LYS A 123 -9.39 -5.60 13.41
N VAL A 124 -8.58 -4.58 13.16
CA VAL A 124 -8.81 -3.22 13.63
C VAL A 124 -9.59 -2.40 12.61
N PHE A 125 -9.30 -2.59 11.33
CA PHE A 125 -9.93 -1.92 10.20
C PHE A 125 -10.72 -2.91 9.34
N TYR A 126 -11.59 -3.70 9.99
CA TYR A 126 -12.32 -4.79 9.34
C TYR A 126 -13.17 -4.32 8.14
N GLU A 127 -13.91 -3.21 8.28
CA GLU A 127 -14.74 -2.67 7.19
C GLU A 127 -13.88 -2.23 6.01
N LEU A 128 -12.80 -1.46 6.25
CA LEU A 128 -11.87 -1.07 5.20
C LEU A 128 -11.27 -2.29 4.50
N ASN A 129 -10.82 -3.29 5.26
CA ASN A 129 -10.27 -4.52 4.72
C ASN A 129 -11.31 -5.31 3.91
N THR A 130 -12.57 -5.28 4.34
CA THR A 130 -13.70 -5.89 3.62
C THR A 130 -13.95 -5.17 2.31
N VAL A 131 -13.97 -3.83 2.32
CA VAL A 131 -14.18 -2.99 1.14
C VAL A 131 -13.01 -3.15 0.15
N ILE A 132 -11.76 -3.29 0.62
CA ILE A 132 -10.59 -3.53 -0.24
C ILE A 132 -10.67 -4.91 -0.91
N ASN A 133 -10.97 -5.97 -0.17
CA ASN A 133 -10.85 -7.35 -0.68
C ASN A 133 -12.12 -7.90 -1.34
N ARG A 134 -13.32 -7.43 -0.98
CA ARG A 134 -14.56 -7.92 -1.61
C ARG A 134 -14.73 -7.38 -3.03
N LYS A 135 -15.27 -8.23 -3.91
CA LYS A 135 -15.91 -7.81 -5.16
C LYS A 135 -17.23 -7.11 -4.81
N ILE A 136 -17.40 -5.88 -5.30
CA ILE A 136 -18.67 -5.15 -5.16
C ILE A 136 -19.69 -5.87 -6.06
N LYS A 137 -20.69 -6.51 -5.43
CA LYS A 137 -21.78 -7.22 -6.13
C LYS A 137 -22.96 -6.30 -6.47
N ASN A 138 -23.17 -5.24 -5.68
CA ASN A 138 -24.24 -4.27 -5.88
C ASN A 138 -23.67 -2.97 -6.47
N THR A 139 -23.73 -2.83 -7.79
CA THR A 139 -23.38 -1.61 -8.53
C THR A 139 -24.47 -0.53 -8.46
N LEU A 140 -25.61 -0.80 -7.81
CA LEU A 140 -26.74 0.14 -7.69
C LEU A 140 -26.40 1.43 -6.93
N LEU A 141 -25.39 1.40 -6.05
CA LEU A 141 -24.86 2.59 -5.35
C LEU A 141 -23.76 3.33 -6.14
N CYS A 142 -23.31 2.77 -7.27
CA CYS A 142 -22.41 3.48 -8.20
C CYS A 142 -23.20 4.29 -9.25
N ARG A 143 -24.53 4.21 -9.24
CA ARG A 143 -25.41 5.07 -10.04
C ARG A 143 -25.92 6.19 -9.14
N SER A 144 -25.88 7.42 -9.66
CA SER A 144 -26.42 8.66 -9.08
C SER A 144 -25.46 9.45 -8.17
N ARG A 145 -24.57 10.22 -8.80
CA ARG A 145 -24.53 11.69 -8.69
C ARG A 145 -24.12 12.27 -10.02
#